data_AF-A0A7S0MXP3-F1
#
_entry.id   AF-A0A7S0MXP3-F1
#
_cell.length_a   1.000
_cell.length_b   1.000
_cell.length_c   1.000
_cell.angle_alpha   90.00
_cell.angle_beta   90.00
_cell.angle_gamma   90.00
#
_symmetry.space_group_name_H-M   'P 1'
#
loop_
_entity.id
_entity.type
_entity.pdbx_description
1 polymer ?
#
loop_
_entity_poly.entity_id
_entity_poly.type
_entity_poly.pdbx_seq_one_letter_code
_entity_poly.pdbx_strand_id
1 'polypeptide(L)'
;GGGSPPDVITLSLCLGICGDGKRVSSEQCDDGNMLSGDGCSASCALEAGYECLGEPGQPQACFATCGDGAVAGKESCDDGNTAGGDGCSAGCRMEPGWECIPANCSAVVAG
;
A
#
# COMPACT_ATOMS: atom_id res chain seq x y z
N GLY A 1 -29.25 -8.91 10.50
CA GLY A 1 -27.85 -9.36 10.30
C GLY A 1 -27.83 -10.24 9.08
N GLY A 2 -27.27 -9.74 7.98
CA GLY A 2 -27.21 -10.46 6.71
C GLY A 2 -26.18 -11.58 6.80
N GLY A 3 -26.64 -12.83 6.88
CA GLY A 3 -25.82 -13.97 6.54
C GLY A 3 -25.81 -14.10 5.03
N SER A 4 -24.67 -13.86 4.39
CA SER A 4 -24.48 -14.20 2.99
C SER A 4 -24.69 -15.71 2.80
N PRO A 5 -25.41 -16.15 1.74
CA PRO A 5 -25.65 -17.57 1.50
C PRO A 5 -24.33 -18.32 1.23
N PRO A 6 -24.25 -19.63 1.51
CA PRO A 6 -23.03 -20.43 1.33
C PRO A 6 -22.48 -20.45 -0.11
N ASP A 7 -23.26 -20.00 -1.09
CA ASP A 7 -22.92 -20.03 -2.51
C ASP A 7 -22.01 -18.87 -2.96
N VAL A 8 -21.99 -17.73 -2.27
CA VAL A 8 -21.14 -16.59 -2.68
C VAL A 8 -19.68 -16.74 -2.21
N ILE A 9 -19.46 -17.48 -1.12
CA ILE A 9 -18.11 -17.71 -0.58
C ILE A 9 -17.30 -18.61 -1.52
N THR A 10 -17.96 -19.64 -2.08
CA THR A 10 -17.34 -20.62 -2.98
C THR A 10 -17.07 -20.04 -4.38
N LEU A 11 -17.90 -19.10 -4.85
CA LEU A 11 -17.72 -18.43 -6.14
C LEU A 11 -16.54 -17.45 -6.13
N SER A 12 -16.46 -16.64 -5.06
CA SER A 12 -15.38 -15.67 -4.83
C SER A 12 -13.98 -16.33 -4.83
N LEU A 13 -13.85 -17.53 -4.25
CA LEU A 13 -12.58 -18.27 -4.20
C LEU A 13 -12.04 -18.78 -5.56
N CYS A 14 -12.83 -18.72 -6.64
CA CYS A 14 -12.44 -19.22 -7.96
C CYS A 14 -12.59 -18.20 -9.10
N LEU A 15 -13.43 -17.16 -8.93
CA LEU A 15 -13.68 -16.19 -10.01
C LEU A 15 -12.78 -14.95 -9.96
N GLY A 16 -12.12 -14.66 -8.84
CA GLY A 16 -11.27 -13.46 -8.70
C GLY A 16 -12.10 -12.18 -8.79
N ILE A 17 -12.95 -11.95 -7.80
CA ILE A 17 -13.81 -10.77 -7.77
C ILE A 17 -13.02 -9.64 -7.13
N CYS A 18 -12.52 -8.73 -7.94
CA CYS A 18 -11.74 -7.61 -7.44
C CYS A 18 -12.55 -6.72 -6.47
N GLY A 19 -11.98 -6.50 -5.29
CA GLY A 19 -12.52 -5.65 -4.25
C GLY A 19 -13.48 -6.37 -3.29
N ASP A 20 -13.43 -7.71 -3.25
CA ASP A 20 -14.23 -8.51 -2.32
C ASP A 20 -13.46 -8.88 -1.03
N GLY A 21 -12.20 -8.46 -0.95
CA GLY A 21 -11.30 -8.66 0.16
C GLY A 21 -10.82 -10.10 0.24
N LYS A 22 -10.69 -10.82 -0.89
CA LYS A 22 -10.18 -12.19 -0.88
C LYS A 22 -9.24 -12.43 -2.04
N ARG A 23 -7.94 -12.28 -1.81
CA ARG A 23 -6.94 -12.61 -2.82
C ARG A 23 -6.98 -14.09 -3.20
N VAL A 24 -7.34 -14.38 -4.45
CA VAL A 24 -7.20 -15.68 -5.11
C VAL A 24 -6.12 -15.65 -6.19
N SER A 25 -5.87 -16.78 -6.86
CA SER A 25 -4.73 -16.90 -7.78
C SER A 25 -4.78 -16.00 -9.02
N SER A 26 -5.95 -15.47 -9.38
CA SER A 26 -6.13 -14.64 -10.57
C SER A 26 -5.82 -13.16 -10.34
N GLU A 27 -5.57 -12.73 -9.10
CA GLU A 27 -5.31 -11.34 -8.75
C GLU A 27 -4.01 -11.17 -7.94
N GLN A 28 -3.38 -10.00 -8.05
CA GLN A 28 -2.09 -9.73 -7.39
C GLN A 28 -2.30 -9.28 -5.93
N CYS A 29 -3.41 -8.60 -5.68
CA CYS A 29 -3.87 -8.11 -4.40
C CYS A 29 -5.41 -8.06 -4.37
N ASP A 30 -6.02 -7.99 -3.20
CA ASP A 30 -7.41 -7.53 -3.01
C ASP A 30 -7.55 -6.88 -1.63
N ASP A 31 -7.70 -5.55 -1.61
CA ASP A 31 -7.82 -4.73 -0.39
C ASP A 31 -9.28 -4.46 0.03
N GLY A 32 -10.23 -5.18 -0.56
CA GLY A 32 -11.64 -5.11 -0.22
C GLY A 32 -12.39 -3.95 -0.88
N ASN A 33 -11.80 -3.27 -1.86
CA ASN A 33 -12.49 -2.25 -2.64
C ASN A 33 -11.93 -2.10 -4.07
N MET A 34 -12.42 -1.11 -4.83
CA MET A 34 -12.01 -0.85 -6.23
C MET A 34 -11.47 0.57 -6.42
N LEU A 35 -10.97 1.18 -5.35
CA LEU A 35 -10.25 2.44 -5.41
C LEU A 35 -8.84 2.18 -5.97
N SER A 36 -8.11 3.24 -6.24
CA SER A 36 -6.71 3.15 -6.63
C SER A 36 -5.96 4.21 -5.85
N GLY A 37 -4.68 3.97 -5.58
CA GLY A 37 -3.88 4.75 -4.65
C GLY A 37 -4.00 4.29 -3.18
N ASP A 38 -4.60 3.14 -2.91
CA ASP A 38 -4.66 2.50 -1.59
C ASP A 38 -3.88 1.17 -1.50
N GLY A 39 -3.16 0.84 -2.57
CA GLY A 39 -2.22 -0.27 -2.65
C GLY A 39 -2.70 -1.43 -3.50
N CYS A 40 -4.00 -1.51 -3.76
CA CYS A 40 -4.56 -2.39 -4.76
C CYS A 40 -5.40 -1.60 -5.76
N SER A 41 -5.04 -1.65 -7.03
CA SER A 41 -5.78 -0.90 -8.06
C SER A 41 -7.19 -1.45 -8.28
N ALA A 42 -8.04 -0.69 -8.97
CA ALA A 42 -9.37 -1.13 -9.40
C ALA A 42 -9.39 -2.36 -10.33
N SER A 43 -8.22 -2.79 -10.79
CA SER A 43 -8.00 -4.00 -11.60
C SER A 43 -7.32 -5.13 -10.83
N CYS A 44 -7.19 -4.99 -9.51
CA CYS A 44 -6.51 -5.89 -8.58
C CYS A 44 -5.06 -6.22 -8.98
N ALA A 45 -4.41 -5.21 -9.57
CA ALA A 45 -2.97 -5.13 -9.72
C ALA A 45 -2.36 -4.41 -8.51
N LEU A 46 -1.25 -4.94 -8.00
CA LEU A 46 -0.50 -4.32 -6.91
C LEU A 46 0.06 -2.98 -7.39
N GLU A 47 -0.12 -1.94 -6.59
CA GLU A 47 0.34 -0.59 -6.94
C GLU A 47 1.82 -0.40 -6.57
N ALA A 48 2.53 0.40 -7.36
CA ALA A 48 3.94 0.71 -7.09
C ALA A 48 4.06 1.49 -5.78
N GLY A 49 5.05 1.14 -4.95
CA GLY A 49 5.20 1.75 -3.62
C GLY A 49 4.37 1.09 -2.52
N TYR A 50 3.72 -0.05 -2.80
CA TYR A 50 2.88 -0.74 -1.82
C TYR A 50 3.22 -2.22 -1.68
N GLU A 51 2.94 -2.73 -0.49
CA GLU A 51 2.93 -4.15 -0.16
C GLU A 51 1.59 -4.53 0.45
N CYS A 52 1.00 -5.62 -0.02
CA CYS A 52 -0.24 -6.18 0.52
C CYS A 52 0.03 -7.51 1.23
N LEU A 53 -0.29 -7.57 2.52
CA LEU A 53 -0.09 -8.74 3.38
C LEU A 53 -1.41 -9.40 3.75
N GLY A 54 -1.42 -10.73 3.77
CA GLY A 54 -2.59 -11.55 4.14
C GLY A 54 -2.50 -12.98 3.59
N GLU A 55 -3.28 -13.89 4.16
CA GLU A 55 -3.42 -15.25 3.65
C GLU A 55 -4.35 -15.28 2.41
N PRO A 56 -4.15 -16.22 1.45
CA PRO A 56 -5.07 -16.39 0.34
C PRO A 56 -6.50 -16.63 0.81
N GLY A 57 -7.47 -15.96 0.17
CA GLY A 57 -8.88 -16.04 0.53
C GLY A 57 -9.29 -15.26 1.79
N GLN A 58 -8.40 -14.43 2.35
CA GLN A 58 -8.69 -13.51 3.45
C GLN A 58 -8.48 -12.04 3.00
N PRO A 59 -9.05 -11.07 3.75
CA PRO A 59 -8.81 -9.64 3.51
C PRO A 59 -7.33 -9.33 3.59
N GLN A 60 -6.82 -8.66 2.56
CA GLN A 60 -5.46 -8.16 2.57
C GLN A 60 -5.43 -6.74 3.08
N ALA A 61 -4.38 -6.44 3.84
CA ALA A 61 -4.08 -5.07 4.21
C ALA A 61 -2.89 -4.61 3.36
N CYS A 62 -3.10 -3.52 2.61
CA CYS A 62 -2.08 -2.89 1.81
C CYS A 62 -1.50 -1.68 2.53
N PHE A 63 -0.19 -1.51 2.44
CA PHE A 63 0.56 -0.45 3.10
C PHE A 63 1.62 0.09 2.15
N ALA A 64 1.90 1.39 2.23
CA ALA A 64 3.03 1.97 1.52
C ALA A 64 4.35 1.41 2.06
N THR A 65 5.31 1.16 1.18
CA THR A 65 6.59 0.53 1.48
C THR A 65 7.65 1.58 1.76
N CYS A 66 7.88 1.84 3.04
CA CYS A 66 8.88 2.82 3.42
C CYS A 66 10.31 2.36 3.14
N GLY A 67 11.08 3.21 2.49
CA GLY A 67 12.47 3.03 2.10
C GLY A 67 12.65 2.45 0.71
N ASP A 68 11.64 2.52 -0.17
CA ASP A 68 11.71 2.01 -1.54
C ASP A 68 12.02 3.09 -2.59
N GLY A 69 12.12 4.35 -2.15
CA GLY A 69 12.40 5.53 -2.96
C GLY A 69 11.18 6.08 -3.69
N ALA A 70 9.96 5.65 -3.37
CA ALA A 70 8.73 6.10 -3.98
C ALA A 70 7.71 6.55 -2.93
N VAL A 71 7.38 7.83 -2.92
CA VAL A 71 6.34 8.37 -2.02
C VAL A 71 4.96 7.83 -2.43
N ALA A 72 4.41 6.95 -1.60
CA ALA A 72 3.10 6.34 -1.79
C ALA A 72 2.17 6.53 -0.57
N GLY A 73 0.86 6.58 -0.82
CA GLY A 73 -0.17 6.57 0.22
C GLY A 73 -0.02 7.66 1.28
N LYS A 74 0.43 7.26 2.48
CA LYS A 74 0.54 8.14 3.66
C LYS A 74 1.96 8.65 3.91
N GLU A 75 2.90 8.31 3.05
CA GLU A 75 4.28 8.75 3.15
C GLU A 75 4.37 10.25 2.83
N SER A 76 5.20 10.95 3.59
CA SER A 76 5.49 12.38 3.33
C SER A 76 6.85 12.59 2.65
N CYS A 77 7.68 11.54 2.65
CA CYS A 77 8.98 11.42 2.03
C CYS A 77 9.31 9.93 1.90
N ASP A 78 10.26 9.58 1.04
CA ASP A 78 10.93 8.28 1.02
C ASP A 78 12.33 8.48 0.42
N ASP A 79 13.39 8.42 1.21
CA ASP A 79 14.78 8.63 0.76
C ASP A 79 15.48 7.33 0.34
N GLY A 80 14.71 6.27 0.05
CA GLY A 80 15.21 4.99 -0.44
C GLY A 80 15.86 4.12 0.62
N ASN A 81 15.67 4.45 1.90
CA ASN A 81 16.08 3.60 3.01
C ASN A 81 15.24 3.84 4.28
N THR A 82 15.55 3.14 5.38
CA THR A 82 14.83 3.28 6.67
C THR A 82 15.74 3.77 7.79
N ALA A 83 16.87 4.40 7.47
CA ALA A 83 17.65 5.15 8.43
C ALA A 83 16.88 6.42 8.84
N GLY A 84 17.43 7.15 9.79
CA GLY A 84 16.93 8.47 10.11
C GLY A 84 18.11 9.41 10.28
N GLY A 85 17.85 10.70 10.28
CA GLY A 85 18.85 11.75 10.22
C GLY A 85 19.32 12.10 8.81
N ASP A 86 18.71 11.53 7.77
CA ASP A 86 18.94 11.74 6.34
C ASP A 86 17.77 12.47 5.65
N GLY A 87 16.80 12.94 6.43
CA GLY A 87 15.70 13.79 5.97
C GLY A 87 14.37 13.06 5.85
N CYS A 88 14.40 11.73 5.75
CA CYS A 88 13.23 10.89 5.94
C CYS A 88 13.45 9.93 7.11
N SER A 89 12.50 9.87 8.03
CA SER A 89 12.58 8.92 9.15
C SER A 89 12.25 7.50 8.70
N ALA A 90 12.62 6.50 9.52
CA ALA A 90 12.23 5.09 9.36
C ALA A 90 10.72 4.80 9.26
N GLY A 91 9.87 5.80 9.49
CA GLY A 91 8.41 5.73 9.30
C GLY A 91 7.91 6.62 8.15
N CYS A 92 8.78 6.99 7.22
CA CYS A 92 8.52 7.83 6.06
C CYS A 92 7.85 9.17 6.38
N ARG A 93 8.29 9.74 7.51
CA ARG A 93 7.95 11.10 7.94
C ARG A 93 9.12 12.03 7.71
N MET A 94 8.85 13.16 7.08
CA MET A 94 9.82 14.21 6.85
C MET A 94 10.40 14.71 8.18
N GLU A 95 11.72 14.80 8.25
CA GLU A 95 12.42 15.25 9.46
C GLU A 95 12.46 16.78 9.56
N PRO A 96 12.47 17.36 10.77
CA PRO A 96 12.53 18.82 10.92
C PRO A 96 13.78 19.43 10.28
N GLY A 97 13.60 20.49 9.49
CA GLY A 97 14.70 21.15 8.80
C GLY A 97 15.13 20.45 7.50
N TRP A 98 14.32 19.53 6.98
CA TRP A 98 14.51 18.88 5.68
C TRP A 98 13.34 19.15 4.75
N GLU A 99 13.61 19.11 3.45
CA GLU A 99 12.61 19.14 2.38
C GLU A 99 12.92 17.99 1.42
N CYS A 100 11.89 17.18 1.09
CA CYS A 100 12.03 16.04 0.21
C CYS A 100 11.17 16.23 -1.05
N ILE A 101 11.79 16.11 -2.22
CA ILE A 101 11.09 16.28 -3.51
C ILE A 101 11.42 15.10 -4.44
N PRO A 102 10.42 14.24 -4.72
CA PRO A 102 9.58 13.60 -3.71
C PRO A 102 10.38 12.63 -2.81
N ALA A 103 11.47 12.07 -3.35
CA ALA A 103 12.35 11.09 -2.71
C ALA A 103 13.77 11.60 -2.44
N ASN A 104 14.12 12.79 -2.96
CA ASN A 104 15.42 13.40 -2.70
C ASN A 104 15.27 14.38 -1.54
N CYS A 105 15.83 14.03 -0.39
CA CYS A 105 15.81 14.87 0.80
C CYS A 105 17.05 15.78 0.85
N SER A 106 16.85 17.02 1.26
CA SER A 106 17.92 18.01 1.44
C SER A 106 17.63 18.89 2.64
N ALA A 107 18.70 19.22 3.38
CA ALA A 107 18.58 20.11 4.54
C ALA A 107 18.18 21.51 4.08
N VAL A 108 17.10 22.03 4.66
CA VAL A 108 16.66 23.41 4.46
C VAL A 108 17.58 24.28 5.30
N VAL A 109 18.45 25.04 4.63
CA VAL A 109 19.35 25.97 5.34
C VAL A 109 18.47 27.04 6.00
N ALA A 110 18.43 27.06 7.33
CA ALA A 110 17.82 28.17 8.06
C ALA A 110 18.63 29.43 7.73
N GLY A 111 18.05 30.30 6.91
CA GLY A 111 18.58 31.63 6.62
C GLY A 111 18.61 32.52 7.86
#